data_AF-S2JMZ2-F1
#
_entry.id   AF-S2JMZ2-F1
#
_cell.length_a   1.000
_cell.length_b   1.000
_cell.length_c   1.000
_cell.angle_alpha   90.00
_cell.angle_beta   90.00
_cell.angle_gamma   90.00
#
_symmetry.space_group_name_H-M   'P 1'
#
loop_
_entity.id
_entity.type
_entity.pdbx_description
1 polymer ?
#
loop_
_entity_poly.entity_id
_entity_poly.type
_entity_poly.pdbx_seq_one_letter_code
_entity_poly.pdbx_strand_id
1 'polypeptide(L)'
;MVSTRRNLNNQNKQVAEPEIVNSGRIAKKRRREDRTESMKKAEVARMFGVSWQTVDDIVEKYVRDGTVEPKKRGGCRQKNIKIHQEHSQFIQDILDEDCTVTVGFMRGKLFEQFPQLQEQGLGHLDNYKPGAHLIVRSA
;
A
#
# COMPACT_ATOMS: atom_id res chain seq x y z
N MET A 1 -25.77 -50.13 -81.63
CA MET A 1 -25.50 -51.51 -81.16
C MET A 1 -24.75 -51.43 -79.83
N VAL A 2 -25.07 -52.38 -78.95
CA VAL A 2 -24.82 -52.42 -77.51
C VAL A 2 -23.46 -53.06 -77.18
N SER A 3 -22.92 -52.72 -75.99
CA SER A 3 -21.96 -53.47 -75.15
C SER A 3 -20.49 -53.53 -75.58
N THR A 4 -19.48 -53.58 -74.70
CA THR A 4 -19.35 -53.50 -73.23
C THR A 4 -17.84 -53.54 -72.93
N ARG A 5 -17.35 -52.81 -71.92
CA ARG A 5 -16.43 -53.35 -70.88
C ARG A 5 -16.19 -52.32 -69.77
N ARG A 6 -16.76 -52.61 -68.60
CA ARG A 6 -16.39 -52.07 -67.29
C ARG A 6 -15.08 -52.74 -66.84
N ASN A 7 -14.27 -52.06 -66.02
CA ASN A 7 -13.78 -52.51 -64.70
C ASN A 7 -12.42 -51.85 -64.33
N LEU A 8 -12.24 -51.68 -63.01
CA LEU A 8 -11.09 -51.28 -62.18
C LEU A 8 -11.15 -49.80 -61.73
N ASN A 9 -11.16 -49.44 -60.44
CA ASN A 9 -11.20 -50.24 -59.22
C ASN A 9 -11.66 -49.33 -58.05
N ASN A 10 -12.47 -49.92 -57.18
CA ASN A 10 -12.86 -49.48 -55.83
C ASN A 10 -11.58 -49.59 -54.94
N GLN A 11 -11.31 -48.85 -53.85
CA GLN A 11 -12.01 -48.87 -52.56
C GLN A 11 -11.51 -47.73 -51.65
N ASN A 12 -12.43 -46.99 -51.02
CA ASN A 12 -12.54 -46.97 -49.56
C ASN A 12 -13.79 -46.16 -49.14
N LYS A 13 -14.85 -46.89 -48.80
CA LYS A 13 -16.01 -46.42 -48.04
C LYS A 13 -16.08 -47.24 -46.76
N GLN A 14 -16.05 -46.59 -45.60
CA GLN A 14 -16.65 -47.04 -44.34
C GLN A 14 -17.85 -46.08 -44.15
N VAL A 15 -19.16 -46.43 -44.14
CA VAL A 15 -19.96 -47.37 -43.33
C VAL A 15 -19.79 -47.06 -41.83
N ALA A 16 -20.78 -46.71 -40.99
CA ALA A 16 -22.25 -46.75 -41.01
C ALA A 16 -22.85 -45.65 -40.10
N GLU A 17 -24.18 -45.61 -40.04
CA GLU A 17 -25.12 -44.67 -39.41
C GLU A 17 -25.40 -44.95 -37.89
N PRO A 18 -26.36 -44.29 -37.18
CA PRO A 18 -26.20 -43.69 -35.84
C PRO A 18 -26.93 -44.41 -34.68
N GLU A 19 -26.59 -44.14 -33.41
CA GLU A 19 -27.48 -44.40 -32.26
C GLU A 19 -27.29 -43.43 -31.07
N ILE A 20 -28.35 -43.33 -30.28
CA ILE A 20 -28.81 -42.22 -29.45
C ILE A 20 -28.52 -42.49 -27.95
N VAL A 21 -28.53 -41.42 -27.14
CA VAL A 21 -28.77 -41.39 -25.68
C VAL A 21 -27.56 -41.70 -24.78
N ASN A 22 -27.01 -40.66 -24.15
CA ASN A 22 -27.15 -40.53 -22.69
C ASN A 22 -26.88 -39.11 -22.19
N SER A 23 -27.95 -38.50 -21.69
CA SER A 23 -28.01 -37.26 -20.93
C SER A 23 -27.22 -37.39 -19.62
N GLY A 24 -25.97 -36.94 -19.62
CA GLY A 24 -25.17 -36.73 -18.42
C GLY A 24 -25.40 -35.33 -17.85
N ARG A 25 -26.17 -35.23 -16.76
CA ARG A 25 -26.44 -34.02 -15.98
C ARG A 25 -25.18 -33.15 -15.77
N ILE A 26 -25.13 -31.95 -16.35
CA ILE A 26 -24.22 -30.90 -15.88
C ILE A 26 -25.04 -29.86 -15.13
N ALA A 27 -25.35 -30.19 -13.88
CA ALA A 27 -25.79 -29.20 -12.89
C ALA A 27 -24.69 -29.06 -11.84
N LYS A 28 -23.57 -28.40 -12.19
CA LYS A 28 -22.70 -27.80 -11.18
C LYS A 28 -23.18 -26.38 -10.90
N LYS A 29 -24.25 -26.30 -10.09
CA LYS A 29 -24.63 -25.10 -9.36
C LYS A 29 -23.49 -24.74 -8.40
N ARG A 30 -22.56 -23.89 -8.85
CA ARG A 30 -21.64 -23.19 -7.95
C ARG A 30 -22.22 -21.82 -7.64
N ARG A 31 -22.33 -21.57 -6.34
CA ARG A 31 -22.90 -20.37 -5.74
C ARG A 31 -22.05 -19.15 -6.09
N ARG A 32 -22.76 -18.07 -6.43
CA ARG A 32 -22.49 -16.64 -6.22
C ARG A 32 -21.04 -16.19 -6.15
N GLU A 33 -20.69 -15.32 -7.09
CA GLU A 33 -19.90 -14.13 -6.79
C GLU A 33 -20.45 -13.03 -7.70
N ASP A 34 -20.88 -11.90 -7.15
CA ASP A 34 -21.16 -10.72 -7.96
C ASP A 34 -19.86 -10.39 -8.69
N ARG A 35 -19.79 -10.77 -9.97
CA ARG A 35 -18.73 -10.29 -10.86
C ARG A 35 -18.99 -8.81 -11.01
N THR A 36 -18.47 -8.00 -10.09
CA THR A 36 -17.97 -6.70 -10.47
C THR A 36 -16.98 -6.99 -11.59
N GLU A 37 -17.38 -6.79 -12.84
CA GLU A 37 -16.49 -6.91 -13.98
C GLU A 37 -15.34 -5.94 -13.73
N SER A 38 -14.23 -6.48 -13.23
CA SER A 38 -13.07 -5.69 -12.91
C SER A 38 -12.49 -5.18 -14.22
N MET A 39 -12.72 -3.89 -14.50
CA MET A 39 -12.23 -3.26 -15.71
C MET A 39 -10.71 -3.37 -15.77
N LYS A 40 -10.16 -3.69 -16.95
CA LYS A 40 -8.70 -3.80 -17.11
C LYS A 40 -8.07 -2.43 -16.92
N LYS A 41 -6.93 -2.36 -16.22
CA LYS A 41 -6.18 -1.09 -16.01
C LYS A 41 -5.92 -0.32 -17.32
N ALA A 42 -5.65 -1.03 -18.43
CA ALA A 42 -5.46 -0.43 -19.75
C ALA A 42 -6.75 0.19 -20.33
N GLU A 43 -7.90 -0.37 -20.02
CA GLU A 43 -9.19 0.18 -20.43
C GLU A 43 -9.51 1.44 -19.63
N VAL A 44 -9.30 1.41 -18.31
CA VAL A 44 -9.36 2.59 -17.44
C VAL A 44 -8.44 3.70 -17.96
N ALA A 45 -7.19 3.39 -18.28
CA ALA A 45 -6.23 4.35 -18.81
C ALA A 45 -6.74 5.03 -20.10
N ARG A 46 -7.30 4.25 -21.03
CA ARG A 46 -7.89 4.78 -22.27
C ARG A 46 -9.12 5.64 -22.01
N MET A 47 -10.03 5.23 -21.13
CA MET A 47 -11.24 5.99 -20.82
C MET A 47 -10.92 7.37 -20.23
N PHE A 48 -9.92 7.44 -19.36
CA PHE A 48 -9.55 8.69 -18.68
C PHE A 48 -8.44 9.47 -19.39
N GLY A 49 -7.92 8.97 -20.53
CA GLY A 49 -6.83 9.62 -21.27
C GLY A 49 -5.54 9.76 -20.46
N VAL A 50 -5.31 8.86 -19.49
CA VAL A 50 -4.12 8.87 -18.63
C VAL A 50 -3.18 7.74 -19.00
N SER A 51 -1.91 7.85 -18.58
CA SER A 51 -0.96 6.77 -18.78
C SER A 51 -1.36 5.53 -17.96
N TRP A 52 -1.07 4.33 -18.50
CA TRP A 52 -1.28 3.08 -17.76
C TRP A 52 -0.54 3.08 -16.42
N GLN A 53 0.65 3.68 -16.36
CA GLN A 53 1.45 3.82 -15.14
C GLN A 53 0.72 4.61 -14.06
N THR A 54 0.04 5.69 -14.44
CA THR A 54 -0.75 6.51 -13.49
C THR A 54 -1.88 5.70 -12.87
N VAL A 55 -2.57 4.88 -13.67
CA VAL A 55 -3.62 3.98 -13.15
C VAL A 55 -3.01 2.95 -12.21
N ASP A 56 -1.85 2.38 -12.59
CA ASP A 56 -1.15 1.38 -11.78
C ASP A 56 -0.72 1.94 -10.43
N ASP A 57 -0.07 3.12 -10.42
CA ASP A 57 0.39 3.82 -9.21
C ASP A 57 -0.77 4.15 -8.25
N ILE A 58 -1.91 4.58 -8.79
CA ILE A 58 -3.10 4.90 -7.97
C ILE A 58 -3.68 3.64 -7.35
N VAL A 59 -3.80 2.55 -8.13
CA VAL A 59 -4.33 1.28 -7.63
C VAL A 59 -3.40 0.71 -6.56
N GLU A 60 -2.09 0.69 -6.80
CA GLU A 60 -1.10 0.18 -5.85
C GLU A 60 -1.15 0.98 -4.54
N LYS A 61 -1.20 2.31 -4.64
CA LYS A 61 -1.31 3.19 -3.48
C LYS A 61 -2.61 2.95 -2.71
N TYR A 62 -3.73 2.76 -3.41
CA TYR A 62 -5.00 2.48 -2.74
C TYR A 62 -4.96 1.16 -1.97
N VAL A 63 -4.35 0.11 -2.55
CA VAL A 63 -4.16 -1.17 -1.87
C VAL A 63 -3.29 -1.03 -0.63
N ARG A 64 -2.26 -0.17 -0.68
CA ARG A 64 -1.30 0.01 0.41
C ARG A 64 -1.82 0.93 1.53
N ASP A 65 -2.34 2.08 1.17
CA ASP A 65 -2.62 3.19 2.08
C ASP A 65 -4.14 3.36 2.32
N GLY A 66 -5.00 2.65 1.58
CA GLY A 66 -6.46 2.80 1.64
C GLY A 66 -6.98 4.15 1.11
N THR A 67 -6.11 4.94 0.46
CA THR A 67 -6.42 6.31 0.04
C THR A 67 -5.95 6.60 -1.38
N VAL A 68 -6.73 7.42 -2.09
CA VAL A 68 -6.37 7.98 -3.39
C VAL A 68 -5.75 9.37 -3.27
N GLU A 69 -5.72 9.97 -2.08
CA GLU A 69 -5.33 11.37 -1.85
C GLU A 69 -3.88 11.67 -2.21
N PRO A 70 -3.60 12.57 -3.17
CA PRO A 70 -2.24 12.85 -3.63
C PRO A 70 -1.26 13.10 -2.47
N LYS A 71 -0.04 12.59 -2.58
CA LYS A 71 1.01 12.91 -1.61
C LYS A 71 1.24 14.42 -1.60
N LYS A 72 1.41 15.00 -0.42
CA LYS A 72 1.76 16.42 -0.28
C LYS A 72 2.98 16.72 -1.15
N ARG A 73 2.83 17.64 -2.12
CA ARG A 73 3.89 18.04 -3.03
C ARG A 73 4.63 19.23 -2.41
N GLY A 74 5.95 19.10 -2.32
CA GLY A 74 6.79 20.13 -1.70
C GLY A 74 6.67 20.20 -0.18
N GLY A 75 7.45 21.11 0.40
CA GLY A 75 7.59 21.28 1.85
C GLY A 75 9.06 21.41 2.22
N CYS A 76 9.35 22.30 3.17
CA CYS A 76 10.66 22.35 3.79
C CYS A 76 10.76 21.13 4.72
N ARG A 77 11.72 20.23 4.47
CA ARG A 77 12.07 19.22 5.49
C ARG A 77 12.49 20.00 6.74
N GLN A 78 11.96 19.64 7.91
CA GLN A 78 12.52 20.12 9.17
C GLN A 78 14.03 19.86 9.10
N LYS A 79 14.83 20.92 9.31
CA LYS A 79 16.28 20.81 9.23
C LYS A 79 16.68 19.67 10.18
N ASN A 80 17.29 18.62 9.63
CA ASN A 80 17.82 17.54 10.45
C ASN A 80 18.96 18.13 11.28
N ILE A 81 18.70 18.49 12.52
CA ILE A 81 19.72 18.90 13.47
C ILE A 81 20.54 17.66 13.76
N LYS A 82 21.83 17.71 13.42
CA LYS A 82 22.73 16.57 13.63
C LYS A 82 23.02 16.49 15.12
N ILE A 83 22.52 15.44 15.75
CA ILE A 83 22.94 15.07 17.10
C ILE A 83 24.30 14.39 16.95
N HIS A 84 25.35 15.07 17.43
CA HIS A 84 26.69 14.52 17.50
C HIS A 84 26.84 13.49 18.63
N GLN A 85 27.88 12.68 18.55
CA GLN A 85 28.14 11.60 19.52
C GLN A 85 28.29 12.14 20.94
N GLU A 86 28.89 13.32 21.12
CA GLU A 86 29.02 13.94 22.44
C GLU A 86 27.68 14.20 23.13
N HIS A 87 26.63 14.53 22.39
CA HIS A 87 25.30 14.79 22.95
C HIS A 87 24.62 13.49 23.38
N SER A 88 24.81 12.42 22.60
CA SER A 88 24.31 11.09 22.95
C SER A 88 24.98 10.57 24.21
N GLN A 89 26.30 10.74 24.34
CA GLN A 89 27.02 10.32 25.53
C GLN A 89 26.55 11.09 26.77
N PHE A 90 26.40 12.41 26.65
CA PHE A 90 25.90 13.22 27.76
C PHE A 90 24.51 12.80 28.26
N ILE A 91 23.60 12.40 27.35
CA ILE A 91 22.28 11.90 27.73
C ILE A 91 22.39 10.53 28.41
N GLN A 92 23.30 9.66 27.93
CA GLN A 92 23.55 8.36 28.56
C GLN A 92 24.09 8.53 29.97
N ASP A 93 25.07 9.42 30.18
CA ASP A 93 25.65 9.67 31.49
C ASP A 93 24.57 10.12 32.50
N ILE A 94 23.63 10.98 32.08
CA ILE A 94 22.50 11.40 32.92
C ILE A 94 21.58 10.22 33.27
N LEU A 95 21.28 9.34 32.31
CA LEU A 95 20.40 8.19 32.53
C LEU A 95 21.06 7.10 33.37
N ASP A 96 22.38 6.96 33.26
CA ASP A 96 23.18 6.04 34.07
C ASP A 96 23.30 6.54 35.52
N GLU A 97 23.34 7.86 35.73
CA GLU A 97 23.28 8.47 37.08
C GLU A 97 21.88 8.38 37.71
N ASP A 98 20.84 8.76 36.97
CA ASP A 98 19.46 8.71 37.43
C ASP A 98 18.48 8.50 36.26
N CYS A 99 17.96 7.28 36.14
CA CYS A 99 16.99 6.93 35.10
C CYS A 99 15.57 7.45 35.35
N THR A 100 15.31 8.12 36.48
CA THR A 100 14.01 8.71 36.82
C THR A 100 13.84 10.14 36.34
N VAL A 101 14.90 10.75 35.80
CA VAL A 101 14.84 12.13 35.31
C VAL A 101 13.86 12.29 34.15
N THR A 102 13.21 13.45 34.09
CA THR A 102 12.30 13.76 33.00
C THR A 102 13.06 14.18 31.74
N VAL A 103 12.47 13.92 30.57
CA VAL A 103 13.01 14.40 29.28
C VAL A 103 13.16 15.92 29.26
N GLY A 104 12.28 16.66 29.93
CA GLY A 104 12.37 18.12 30.07
C GLY A 104 13.62 18.55 30.85
N PHE A 105 13.97 17.82 31.91
CA PHE A 105 15.18 18.05 32.68
C PHE A 105 16.44 17.77 31.85
N MET A 106 16.49 16.61 31.17
CA MET A 106 17.60 16.27 30.27
C MET A 106 17.78 17.32 29.17
N ARG A 107 16.68 17.82 28.59
CA ARG A 107 16.70 18.89 27.60
C ARG A 107 17.30 20.18 28.15
N GLY A 108 16.93 20.57 29.38
CA GLY A 108 17.50 21.75 30.05
C GLY A 108 19.01 21.62 30.23
N LYS A 109 19.45 20.49 30.79
CA LYS A 109 20.88 20.18 30.98
C LYS A 109 21.65 20.13 29.67
N LEU A 110 21.04 19.56 28.62
CA LEU A 110 21.65 19.49 27.30
C LEU A 110 21.86 20.87 26.68
N PHE A 111 20.94 21.81 26.86
CA PHE A 111 21.11 23.19 26.35
C PHE A 111 22.03 24.05 27.22
N GLU A 112 22.08 23.82 28.53
CA GLU A 112 23.08 24.44 29.41
C GLU A 112 24.50 24.11 28.94
N GLN A 113 24.75 22.84 28.58
CA GLN A 113 26.07 22.37 28.14
C GLN A 113 26.35 22.61 26.65
N PHE A 114 25.32 22.59 25.80
CA PHE A 114 25.45 22.77 24.35
C PHE A 114 24.50 23.86 23.82
N PRO A 115 24.81 25.16 24.04
CA PRO A 115 23.95 26.27 23.60
C PRO A 115 23.69 26.29 22.09
N GLN A 116 24.65 25.81 21.30
CA GLN A 116 24.55 25.67 19.84
C GLN A 116 23.35 24.81 19.37
N LEU A 117 22.87 23.88 20.20
CA LEU A 117 21.70 23.06 19.91
C LEU A 117 20.39 23.84 20.07
N GLN A 118 20.37 24.80 20.99
CA GLN A 118 19.23 25.68 21.21
C GLN A 118 19.04 26.63 20.02
N GLU A 119 20.14 27.22 19.52
CA GLU A 119 20.15 28.14 18.38
C GLU A 119 19.76 27.47 17.05
N GLN A 120 20.01 26.16 16.92
CA GLN A 120 19.65 25.39 15.73
C GLN A 120 18.15 25.05 15.65
N GLY A 121 17.35 25.44 16.64
CA GLY A 121 15.89 25.33 16.59
C GLY A 121 15.29 24.23 17.47
N LEU A 122 16.08 23.56 18.34
CA LEU A 122 15.54 22.66 19.36
C LEU A 122 14.91 23.41 20.55
N GLY A 123 14.96 24.74 20.56
CA GLY A 123 14.40 25.59 21.61
C GLY A 123 12.88 25.66 21.66
N HIS A 124 12.17 25.33 20.58
CA HIS A 124 10.74 25.61 20.46
C HIS A 124 9.90 24.33 20.26
N LEU A 125 9.58 23.68 21.39
CA LEU A 125 8.42 22.79 21.48
C LEU A 125 7.35 23.53 22.28
N ASP A 126 6.50 24.26 21.58
CA ASP A 126 5.39 25.06 22.11
C ASP A 126 4.24 24.25 22.74
N ASN A 127 4.52 23.08 23.33
CA ASN A 127 3.48 22.21 23.89
C ASN A 127 3.82 21.58 25.25
N TYR A 128 4.73 22.16 26.03
CA TYR A 128 4.86 21.80 27.45
C TYR A 128 4.38 22.96 28.33
N LYS A 129 3.13 22.89 28.80
CA LYS A 129 2.63 23.71 29.91
C LYS A 129 2.85 22.93 31.22
N PRO A 130 3.89 23.21 32.02
CA PRO A 130 3.93 22.72 33.38
C PRO A 130 2.94 23.55 34.21
N GLY A 131 1.89 22.93 34.76
CA GLY A 131 1.04 23.58 35.77
C GLY A 131 -0.46 23.72 35.47
N ALA A 132 -1.09 22.81 34.73
CA ALA A 132 -2.55 22.70 34.77
C ALA A 132 -2.98 22.08 36.11
N HIS A 133 -3.03 22.90 37.17
CA HIS A 133 -3.76 22.55 38.39
C HIS A 133 -5.25 22.44 38.02
N LEU A 134 -5.76 21.22 38.00
CA LEU A 134 -7.18 20.92 37.96
C LEU A 134 -7.78 21.45 39.27
N ILE A 135 -8.29 22.68 39.27
CA ILE A 135 -9.13 23.17 40.36
C ILE A 135 -10.47 22.43 40.24
N VAL A 136 -10.61 21.33 40.99
CA VAL A 136 -11.90 20.70 41.22
C VAL A 136 -12.67 21.62 42.15
N ARG A 137 -13.55 22.46 41.60
CA ARG A 137 -14.60 23.11 42.37
C ARG A 137 -15.66 22.04 42.68
N SER A 138 -15.69 21.55 43.92
CA SER A 138 -16.89 20.89 44.44
C SER A 138 -17.99 21.94 44.58
N ALA A 139 -19.17 21.62 44.04
CA ALA A 139 -20.42 22.26 44.38
C ALA A 139 -21.07 21.53 45.54
#